data_AF-A0A6G9ZFE4-F1
#
_entry.id   AF-A0A6G9ZFE4-F1
#
_cell.length_a   1.000
_cell.length_b   1.000
_cell.length_c   1.000
_cell.angle_alpha   90.00
_cell.angle_beta   90.00
_cell.angle_gamma   90.00
#
_symmetry.space_group_name_H-M   'P 1'
#
loop_
_entity.id
_entity.type
_entity.pdbx_description
1 polymer ?
#
loop_
_entity_poly.entity_id
_entity_poly.type
_entity_poly.pdbx_seq_one_letter_code
_entity_poly.pdbx_strand_id
1 'polypeptide(L)'
;MRSIPILGWLYLLAVLLGVLLGRPPRSRWLRTLWWADALLSTVGHAAQIPAALCADEPAGRSRVETVVMTQLFGLTWWRTR
;
A
#
# COMPACT_ATOMS: atom_id res chain seq x y z
N MET A 1 7.01 6.03 10.76
CA MET A 1 7.17 5.14 9.58
C MET A 1 5.88 4.94 8.77
N ARG A 2 4.69 5.04 9.37
CA ARG A 2 3.39 4.92 8.66
C ARG A 2 3.13 5.97 7.57
N SER A 3 3.91 7.05 7.54
CA SER A 3 3.82 8.10 6.52
C SER A 3 4.22 7.59 5.12
N ILE A 4 5.12 6.61 5.02
CA ILE A 4 5.63 6.12 3.73
C ILE A 4 4.51 5.46 2.89
N PRO A 5 3.76 4.47 3.41
CA PRO A 5 2.62 3.90 2.68
C PRO A 5 1.56 4.93 2.30
N ILE A 6 1.26 5.89 3.19
CA ILE A 6 0.30 6.96 2.90
C ILE A 6 0.78 7.79 1.70
N LEU A 7 2.06 8.18 1.68
CA LEU A 7 2.63 8.93 0.57
C LEU A 7 2.60 8.13 -0.74
N GLY A 8 2.80 6.81 -0.69
CA GLY A 8 2.62 5.92 -1.85
C GLY A 8 1.19 5.97 -2.40
N TRP A 9 0.18 5.77 -1.54
CA TRP A 9 -1.23 5.88 -1.95
C TRP A 9 -1.58 7.25 -2.53
N LEU A 10 -1.09 8.34 -1.92
CA LEU A 10 -1.31 9.69 -2.41
C LEU A 10 -0.63 9.93 -3.77
N TYR A 11 0.58 9.41 -3.96
CA TYR A 11 1.29 9.46 -5.24
C TYR A 11 0.52 8.71 -6.33
N LEU A 12 0.05 7.49 -6.04
CA LEU A 12 -0.76 6.70 -6.96
C LEU A 12 -2.03 7.43 -7.37
N LEU A 13 -2.74 8.02 -6.40
CA LEU A 13 -3.97 8.78 -6.63
C LEU A 13 -3.70 10.04 -7.47
N ALA A 14 -2.64 10.78 -7.16
CA ALA A 14 -2.30 12.00 -7.90
C ALA A 14 -1.99 11.72 -9.38
N VAL A 15 -1.21 10.66 -9.66
CA VAL A 15 -0.91 10.25 -11.04
C VAL A 15 -2.15 9.73 -11.76
N LEU A 16 -3.00 8.94 -11.07
CA LEU A 16 -4.27 8.46 -11.63
C LEU A 16 -5.18 9.62 -12.03
N LEU A 17 -5.35 10.61 -11.16
CA LEU A 17 -6.12 11.83 -11.47
C LEU A 17 -5.53 12.58 -12.67
N GLY A 18 -4.20 12.72 -12.74
CA GLY A 18 -3.52 13.30 -13.90
C GLY A 18 -3.84 12.58 -15.21
N VAL A 19 -3.83 11.24 -15.21
CA VAL A 19 -4.21 10.42 -16.37
C VAL A 19 -5.67 10.66 -16.76
N LEU A 20 -6.60 10.64 -15.81
CA LEU A 20 -8.03 10.86 -16.05
C LEU A 20 -8.32 12.26 -16.60
N LEU A 21 -7.51 13.25 -16.24
CA LEU A 21 -7.57 14.63 -16.77
C LEU A 21 -6.83 14.80 -18.11
N GLY A 22 -6.41 13.71 -18.76
CA GLY A 22 -5.72 13.75 -20.06
C GLY A 22 -4.25 14.19 -19.99
N ARG A 23 -3.64 14.15 -18.80
CA ARG A 23 -2.22 14.52 -18.55
C ARG A 23 -1.41 13.31 -18.07
N PRO A 24 -1.26 12.24 -18.87
CA PRO A 24 -0.50 11.07 -18.45
C PRO A 24 1.00 11.38 -18.29
N PRO A 25 1.73 10.64 -17.44
CA PRO A 25 3.17 10.81 -17.31
C PRO A 25 3.88 10.52 -18.63
N ARG A 26 4.59 11.53 -19.18
CA ARG A 26 5.35 11.38 -20.43
C ARG A 26 6.65 10.59 -20.25
N SER A 27 7.25 10.66 -19.06
CA SER A 27 8.48 9.94 -18.74
C SER A 27 8.22 8.45 -18.55
N ARG A 28 8.98 7.61 -19.25
CA ARG A 28 8.95 6.15 -19.06
C ARG A 28 9.28 5.77 -17.62
N TRP A 29 10.23 6.47 -16.98
CA TRP A 29 10.61 6.24 -15.59
C TRP A 29 9.46 6.50 -14.62
N LEU A 30 8.73 7.61 -14.77
CA LEU A 30 7.58 7.90 -13.92
C LEU A 30 6.47 6.85 -14.07
N ARG A 31 6.22 6.37 -15.28
CA ARG A 31 5.27 5.28 -15.53
C ARG A 31 5.71 3.98 -14.85
N THR A 32 6.99 3.62 -14.95
CA THR A 32 7.54 2.44 -14.29
C THR A 32 7.44 2.54 -12.77
N LEU A 33 7.82 3.69 -12.19
CA LEU A 33 7.71 3.93 -10.75
C LEU A 33 6.25 3.87 -10.28
N TRP A 34 5.32 4.44 -11.04
CA TRP A 34 3.89 4.37 -10.72
C TRP A 34 3.38 2.93 -10.72
N TRP A 35 3.71 2.13 -11.74
CA TRP A 35 3.31 0.72 -11.78
C TRP A 35 3.96 -0.12 -10.68
N ALA A 36 5.24 0.11 -10.40
CA ALA A 36 5.95 -0.57 -9.32
C ALA A 36 5.29 -0.27 -7.96
N ASP A 37 5.01 1.00 -7.67
CA ASP A 37 4.35 1.40 -6.44
C ASP A 37 2.91 0.88 -6.36
N ALA A 38 2.18 0.87 -7.48
CA ALA A 38 0.82 0.32 -7.55
C ALA A 38 0.82 -1.17 -7.19
N LEU A 39 1.75 -1.95 -7.75
CA LEU A 39 1.87 -3.37 -7.46
C LEU A 39 2.26 -3.61 -5.99
N LEU A 40 3.22 -2.85 -5.46
CA LEU A 40 3.67 -2.98 -4.08
C LEU A 40 2.58 -2.60 -3.08
N SER A 41 1.87 -1.50 -3.32
CA SER A 41 0.81 -0.99 -2.44
C SER A 41 -0.46 -1.85 -2.48
N THR A 42 -0.74 -2.52 -3.60
CA THR A 42 -1.90 -3.42 -3.73
C THR A 42 -1.53 -4.86 -3.39
N VAL A 43 -0.94 -5.58 -4.35
CA VAL A 43 -0.58 -7.00 -4.26
C VAL A 43 0.47 -7.23 -3.19
N GLY A 44 1.49 -6.37 -3.11
CA GLY A 44 2.56 -6.49 -2.11
C GLY A 44 2.02 -6.42 -0.68
N HIS A 45 1.13 -5.47 -0.38
CA HIS A 45 0.46 -5.39 0.92
C HIS A 45 -0.51 -6.55 1.14
N ALA A 46 -1.30 -6.94 0.12
CA ALA A 46 -2.25 -8.05 0.24
C ALA A 46 -1.54 -9.38 0.54
N ALA A 47 -0.38 -9.63 -0.07
CA ALA A 47 0.44 -10.80 0.18
C ALA A 47 0.98 -10.86 1.62
N GLN A 48 0.99 -9.74 2.35
CA GLN A 48 1.44 -9.69 3.75
C GLN A 48 0.31 -10.01 4.74
N ILE A 49 -0.96 -10.01 4.31
CA ILE A 49 -2.11 -10.23 5.18
C ILE A 49 -2.02 -11.55 5.97
N PRO A 50 -1.67 -12.71 5.37
CA PRO A 50 -1.56 -13.96 6.13
C PRO A 50 -0.53 -13.90 7.26
N ALA A 51 0.63 -13.28 6.99
CA ALA A 51 1.68 -13.10 7.99
C ALA A 51 1.24 -12.13 9.10
N ALA A 52 0.55 -11.05 8.74
CA ALA A 52 0.03 -10.09 9.71
C ALA A 52 -1.05 -10.70 10.61
N LEU A 53 -1.95 -11.53 10.05
CA LEU A 53 -2.95 -12.26 10.82
C LEU A 53 -2.29 -13.23 11.80
N CYS A 54 -1.29 -13.99 11.37
CA CYS A 54 -0.54 -14.90 12.23
C CYS A 54 0.18 -14.15 13.37
N ALA A 55 0.74 -12.97 13.09
CA ALA A 55 1.36 -12.12 14.10
C ALA A 55 0.36 -11.52 15.12
N ASP A 56 -0.90 -11.32 14.71
CA ASP A 56 -1.94 -10.70 15.52
C ASP A 56 -2.82 -11.69 16.31
N GLU A 57 -2.78 -12.99 15.98
CA GLU A 57 -3.57 -14.02 16.69
C GLU A 57 -3.31 -14.06 18.21
N PRO A 58 -2.06 -14.02 18.71
CA PRO A 58 -1.80 -14.05 20.15
C PRO A 58 -2.37 -12.83 20.90
N ALA A 59 -2.55 -11.71 20.20
CA ALA A 59 -3.07 -10.46 20.76
C ALA A 59 -4.60 -10.35 20.69
N GLY A 60 -5.29 -11.35 20.12
CA GLY A 60 -6.76 -11.40 20.06
C GLY A 60 -7.41 -10.28 19.25
N ARG A 61 -6.69 -9.69 18.28
CA ARG A 61 -7.22 -8.56 17.49
C ARG A 61 -8.26 -8.99 16.48
N SER A 62 -9.08 -8.01 16.09
CA SER A 62 -10.01 -8.18 14.98
C SER A 62 -9.26 -8.49 13.68
N ARG A 63 -9.58 -9.63 13.06
CA ARG A 63 -9.04 -10.01 11.74
C ARG A 63 -9.31 -8.95 10.69
N VAL A 64 -10.48 -8.29 10.74
CA VAL A 64 -10.85 -7.22 9.80
C VAL A 64 -9.92 -6.02 9.97
N GLU A 65 -9.64 -5.62 11.21
CA GLU A 65 -8.70 -4.52 11.48
C GLU A 65 -7.30 -4.86 10.96
N THR A 66 -6.79 -6.06 11.24
CA THR A 66 -5.47 -6.50 10.76
C THR A 66 -5.38 -6.48 9.24
N VAL A 67 -6.42 -6.95 8.54
CA VAL A 67 -6.49 -6.92 7.07
C VAL A 67 -6.46 -5.49 6.55
N VAL A 68 -7.35 -4.62 7.04
CA VAL A 68 -7.46 -3.24 6.56
C VAL A 68 -6.17 -2.46 6.82
N MET A 69 -5.63 -2.58 8.03
CA MET A 69 -4.43 -1.85 8.40
C MET A 69 -3.18 -2.37 7.66
N THR A 70 -3.09 -3.68 7.42
CA THR A 70 -2.01 -4.23 6.58
C THR A 70 -2.17 -3.76 5.13
N GLN A 71 -3.39 -3.64 4.61
CA GLN A 71 -3.59 -3.12 3.25
C GLN A 71 -3.19 -1.65 3.14
N LEU A 72 -3.48 -0.84 4.15
CA LEU A 72 -3.16 0.59 4.14
C LEU A 72 -1.67 0.86 4.39
N PHE A 73 -1.06 0.14 5.33
CA PHE A 73 0.27 0.46 5.86
C PHE A 73 1.33 -0.62 5.57
N GLY A 74 0.95 -1.76 5.01
CA GLY A 74 1.84 -2.89 4.74
C GLY A 74 2.58 -3.36 5.99
N LEU A 75 3.87 -3.65 5.82
CA LEU A 75 4.77 -4.08 6.89
C LEU A 75 4.85 -3.06 8.04
N THR A 76 4.65 -1.77 7.76
CA THR A 76 4.73 -0.71 8.79
C THR A 76 3.54 -0.73 9.77
N TRP A 77 2.54 -1.58 9.53
CA TRP A 77 1.49 -1.83 10.51
C TRP A 77 1.94 -2.82 11.59
N TRP A 78 2.42 -3.99 11.18
CA TRP A 78 2.58 -5.14 12.08
C TRP A 78 4.04 -5.37 12.52
N ARG A 79 5.05 -4.88 11.78
CA ARG A 79 6.46 -4.99 12.19
C ARG A 79 6.97 -3.84 13.05
N THR A 80 6.34 -2.66 12.97
CA THR A 80 6.76 -1.48 13.73
C THR A 80 5.74 -1.14 14.81
N ARG A 81 5.17 -2.18 15.43
CA ARG A 81 4.40 -2.01 16.66
C ARG A 81 5.34 -2.00 17.85
#